data_AF-A0A517PRN8-F1
#
_entry.id   AF-A0A517PRN8-F1
#
_cell.length_a   1.000
_cell.length_b   1.000
_cell.length_c   1.000
_cell.angle_alpha   90.00
_cell.angle_beta   90.00
_cell.angle_gamma   90.00
#
_symmetry.space_group_name_H-M   'P 1'
#
loop_
_entity.id
_entity.type
_entity.pdbx_description
1 polymer ?
#
loop_
_entity_poly.entity_id
_entity_poly.type
_entity_poly.pdbx_seq_one_letter_code
_entity_poly.pdbx_strand_id
1 'polypeptide(L)'
;MQESTFNNPNGNNGPHFAVEGDSSRLHSRMTLELIVTDPDVCSELRAHEKDDERNRYALAALRIGVHAMRQATGVIDATSVRDEVSQMLHSLREVLAEHSVQCTGGISNSLKGYFDPESGQLTQRLDRLVKRDGELDELLNRHLGEDASTVAQTLAAHVGDQSPLFKMLSPEQANGLLASLKEVIGLALQSQRDQIVKNFSLDDKTSALSRLLTEVTDANGKLRKGLADDVAEVRNEFSLDNEEGALTRLVNRVEKAQEQISDQFSQDNEDSAMSRMAKLLETVNGTVKGSLTLDDEASPLSLLRRQLLEVIGQIEKSNTEFHTEIRETVATLKARKLEKARGTRHGDDFQDAVGEYVEADARNRGDVCERTTSTVGRIPRSKTGDFVLTMGPESVAAGGAITIEAKQEQGYDLKSVLEEIG
;
A
#
# COMPACT_ATOMS: atom_id res chain seq x y z
N MET A 1 3.87 70.54 -10.42
CA MET A 1 5.11 70.77 -11.18
C MET A 1 6.20 69.93 -10.53
N GLN A 2 6.80 69.01 -11.31
CA GLN A 2 8.05 68.24 -11.10
C GLN A 2 8.15 67.40 -9.80
N GLU A 3 8.11 66.06 -9.88
CA GLU A 3 9.28 65.15 -10.08
C GLU A 3 10.42 65.46 -9.11
N SER A 4 10.95 64.57 -8.28
CA SER A 4 11.39 63.21 -8.58
C SER A 4 11.93 62.53 -7.30
N THR A 5 11.79 61.20 -7.29
CA THR A 5 12.54 60.13 -6.59
C THR A 5 13.79 60.48 -5.78
N PHE A 6 14.03 59.80 -4.65
CA PHE A 6 15.26 59.02 -4.40
C PHE A 6 15.12 58.08 -3.18
N ASN A 7 16.01 57.09 -3.15
CA ASN A 7 15.87 55.72 -2.66
C ASN A 7 16.77 55.44 -1.43
N ASN A 8 16.25 54.73 -0.41
CA ASN A 8 16.92 53.91 0.65
C ASN A 8 18.03 54.59 1.52
N PRO A 9 18.57 54.01 2.64
CA PRO A 9 18.66 52.59 3.04
C PRO A 9 18.56 52.25 4.57
N ASN A 10 18.48 50.93 4.84
CA ASN A 10 18.98 50.14 5.99
C ASN A 10 18.91 50.65 7.45
N GLY A 11 18.25 49.85 8.29
CA GLY A 11 18.50 49.69 9.73
C GLY A 11 17.61 48.57 10.29
N ASN A 12 18.15 47.39 10.59
CA ASN A 12 18.73 47.00 11.89
C ASN A 12 17.70 46.36 12.84
N ASN A 13 18.04 45.15 13.30
CA ASN A 13 17.61 44.43 14.51
C ASN A 13 16.13 44.09 14.73
N GLY A 14 15.90 42.79 15.00
CA GLY A 14 14.60 42.21 15.37
C GLY A 14 14.04 42.72 16.70
N PRO A 15 12.86 42.21 17.09
CA PRO A 15 12.87 41.15 18.09
C PRO A 15 11.83 40.03 17.87
N HIS A 16 12.07 38.92 18.55
CA HIS A 16 11.14 37.87 19.02
C HIS A 16 9.65 38.05 18.73
N PHE A 17 8.97 36.99 18.28
CA PHE A 17 7.87 36.35 19.02
C PHE A 17 7.53 34.98 18.41
N ALA A 18 7.37 33.99 19.28
CA ALA A 18 6.95 32.63 18.98
C ALA A 18 5.46 32.56 18.65
N VAL A 19 5.05 31.72 17.69
CA VAL A 19 3.73 31.09 17.64
C VAL A 19 3.83 29.74 16.92
N GLU A 20 3.39 28.68 17.59
CA GLU A 20 3.16 27.35 17.05
C GLU A 20 1.99 27.33 16.05
N GLY A 21 2.09 26.44 15.06
CA GLY A 21 0.93 25.82 14.41
C GLY A 21 0.27 26.63 13.29
N ASP A 22 0.52 26.24 12.04
CA ASP A 22 -0.46 25.51 11.21
C ASP A 22 -0.12 25.66 9.70
N SER A 23 -0.01 24.51 9.04
CA SER A 23 -0.25 24.25 7.61
C SER A 23 0.21 25.26 6.53
N SER A 24 1.25 24.88 5.76
CA SER A 24 1.11 24.82 4.29
C SER A 24 2.30 24.14 3.60
N ARG A 25 2.00 23.08 2.87
CA ARG A 25 2.86 22.47 1.85
C ARG A 25 3.06 23.47 0.71
N LEU A 26 4.20 24.18 0.67
CA LEU A 26 4.61 24.95 -0.50
C LEU A 26 6.10 24.75 -0.78
N HIS A 27 6.37 23.75 -1.63
CA HIS A 27 7.49 23.68 -2.57
C HIS A 27 8.90 24.09 -2.08
N SER A 28 9.62 23.19 -1.41
CA SER A 28 11.09 23.29 -1.35
C SER A 28 11.70 22.95 -2.71
N ARG A 29 11.74 23.93 -3.63
CA ARG A 29 12.70 23.90 -4.73
C ARG A 29 14.09 24.06 -4.11
N MET A 30 14.94 23.06 -4.29
CA MET A 30 16.34 23.09 -3.87
C MET A 30 17.22 23.11 -5.10
N THR A 31 18.08 24.12 -5.22
CA THR A 31 19.09 24.16 -6.29
C THR A 31 20.29 23.31 -5.85
N LEU A 32 20.66 22.34 -6.67
CA LEU A 32 21.82 21.49 -6.45
C LEU A 32 22.83 21.77 -7.57
N GLU A 33 24.00 22.28 -7.22
CA GLU A 33 25.14 22.36 -8.13
C GLU A 33 25.93 21.06 -8.04
N LEU A 34 25.88 20.25 -9.11
CA LEU A 34 26.53 18.95 -9.17
C LEU A 34 27.60 18.96 -10.27
N ILE A 35 28.85 18.69 -9.90
CA ILE A 35 29.94 18.44 -10.85
C ILE A 35 29.92 16.95 -11.19
N VAL A 36 29.45 16.61 -12.39
CA VAL A 36 29.45 15.23 -12.88
C VAL A 36 30.80 14.93 -13.53
N THR A 37 31.53 13.97 -12.98
CA THR A 37 32.85 13.53 -13.48
C THR A 37 32.82 12.18 -14.17
N ASP A 38 31.72 11.43 -14.02
CA ASP A 38 31.55 10.11 -14.60
C ASP A 38 31.40 10.19 -16.13
N PRO A 39 32.25 9.49 -16.92
CA PRO A 39 32.24 9.58 -18.38
C PRO A 39 30.92 9.15 -19.03
N ASP A 40 30.26 8.12 -18.50
CA ASP A 40 29.03 7.55 -19.07
C ASP A 40 27.86 8.51 -18.82
N VAL A 41 27.74 9.04 -17.60
CA VAL A 41 26.73 10.07 -17.27
C VAL A 41 26.99 11.36 -18.04
N CYS A 42 28.26 11.76 -18.24
CA CYS A 42 28.60 12.91 -19.06
C CYS A 42 28.20 12.73 -20.53
N SER A 43 28.35 11.52 -21.07
CA SER A 43 27.93 11.19 -22.44
C SER A 43 26.41 11.29 -22.60
N GLU A 44 25.66 10.67 -21.69
CA GLU A 44 24.19 10.69 -21.67
C GLU A 44 23.63 12.10 -21.50
N LEU A 45 24.21 12.92 -20.61
CA LEU A 45 23.77 14.31 -20.44
C LEU A 45 24.11 15.18 -21.67
N ARG A 46 25.25 14.94 -22.33
CA ARG A 46 25.64 15.68 -23.56
C ARG A 46 24.78 15.31 -24.76
N ALA A 47 24.21 14.10 -24.80
CA ALA A 47 23.29 13.68 -25.86
C ALA A 47 22.02 14.55 -25.94
N HIS A 48 21.67 15.24 -24.85
CA HIS A 48 20.58 16.21 -24.81
C HIS A 48 21.10 17.63 -25.07
N GLU A 49 20.88 18.16 -26.28
CA GLU A 49 21.42 19.45 -26.74
C GLU A 49 20.84 20.67 -26.00
N LYS A 50 19.60 20.59 -25.50
CA LYS A 50 18.93 21.70 -24.80
C LYS A 50 19.08 21.57 -23.28
N ASP A 51 19.42 22.67 -22.62
CA ASP A 51 19.58 22.74 -21.16
C ASP A 51 18.32 22.30 -20.40
N ASP A 52 17.12 22.65 -20.89
CA ASP A 52 15.85 22.23 -20.28
C ASP A 52 15.58 20.72 -20.40
N GLU A 53 16.02 20.09 -21.50
CA GLU A 53 15.89 18.63 -21.69
C GLU A 53 16.90 17.89 -20.83
N ARG A 54 18.14 18.38 -20.79
CA ARG A 54 19.22 17.86 -19.95
C ARG A 54 18.88 17.95 -18.46
N ASN A 55 18.34 19.08 -18.00
CA ASN A 55 17.91 19.26 -16.62
C ASN A 55 16.73 18.34 -16.25
N ARG A 56 15.76 18.16 -17.15
CA ARG A 56 14.65 17.21 -16.92
C ARG A 56 15.14 15.77 -16.85
N TYR A 57 16.08 15.39 -17.72
CA TYR A 57 16.67 14.06 -17.72
C TYR A 57 17.48 13.81 -16.45
N ALA A 58 18.36 14.75 -16.05
CA ALA A 58 19.11 14.67 -14.80
C ALA A 58 18.20 14.56 -13.57
N LEU A 59 17.11 15.33 -13.53
CA LEU A 59 16.13 15.27 -12.45
C LEU A 59 15.36 13.94 -12.43
N ALA A 60 15.03 13.38 -13.60
CA ALA A 60 14.40 12.06 -13.70
C ALA A 60 15.34 10.95 -13.22
N ALA A 61 16.61 10.97 -13.63
CA ALA A 61 17.64 10.03 -13.20
C ALA A 61 17.87 10.10 -11.68
N LEU A 62 17.99 11.31 -11.12
CA LEU A 62 18.09 11.52 -9.67
C LEU A 62 16.86 11.00 -8.92
N ARG A 63 15.65 11.21 -9.46
CA ARG A 63 14.40 10.72 -8.83
C ARG A 63 14.37 9.19 -8.79
N ILE A 64 14.76 8.53 -9.88
CA ILE A 64 14.85 7.07 -9.95
C ILE A 64 15.94 6.56 -9.00
N GLY A 65 17.11 7.20 -8.97
CA GLY A 65 18.19 6.86 -8.04
C GLY A 65 17.78 6.99 -6.58
N VAL A 66 17.06 8.05 -6.20
CA VAL A 66 16.53 8.22 -4.84
C VAL A 66 15.51 7.13 -4.49
N HIS A 67 14.64 6.74 -5.41
CA HIS A 67 13.71 5.64 -5.19
C HIS A 67 14.43 4.29 -5.05
N ALA A 68 15.42 4.01 -5.89
CA ALA A 68 16.22 2.78 -5.81
C ALA A 68 17.02 2.71 -4.51
N MET A 69 17.63 3.82 -4.09
CA MET A 69 18.37 3.91 -2.82
C MET A 69 17.44 3.71 -1.62
N ARG A 70 16.23 4.29 -1.63
CA ARG A 70 15.20 4.07 -0.59
C ARG A 70 14.76 2.61 -0.49
N GLN A 71 14.62 1.94 -1.63
CA GLN A 71 14.24 0.53 -1.67
C GLN A 71 15.38 -0.38 -1.19
N ALA A 72 16.64 -0.03 -1.51
CA ALA A 72 17.82 -0.76 -1.07
C ALA A 72 18.17 -0.57 0.42
N THR A 73 17.73 0.53 1.06
CA THR A 73 17.96 0.77 2.50
C THR A 73 17.02 0.00 3.43
N GLY A 74 16.10 -0.81 2.90
CA GLY A 74 15.34 -1.78 3.71
C GLY A 74 14.35 -1.17 4.69
N VAL A 75 13.90 0.07 4.48
CA VAL A 75 12.70 0.56 5.18
C VAL A 75 11.50 0.03 4.41
N ILE A 76 11.02 -1.16 4.80
CA ILE A 76 9.67 -1.61 4.44
C ILE A 76 8.73 -0.54 5.01
N ASP A 77 8.25 0.33 4.13
CA ASP A 77 7.41 1.44 4.53
C ASP A 77 6.11 0.85 5.08
N ALA A 78 5.85 1.08 6.38
CA ALA A 78 4.62 0.65 7.02
C ALA A 78 3.38 1.20 6.31
N THR A 79 3.54 2.29 5.53
CA THR A 79 2.50 2.82 4.65
C THR A 79 2.28 1.93 3.43
N SER A 80 3.33 1.45 2.75
CA SER A 80 3.19 0.55 1.60
C SER A 80 2.54 -0.78 1.96
N VAL A 81 2.86 -1.35 3.13
CA VAL A 81 2.18 -2.56 3.64
C VAL A 81 0.72 -2.25 3.99
N ARG A 82 0.45 -1.09 4.60
CA ARG A 82 -0.91 -0.67 4.96
C ARG A 82 -1.77 -0.41 3.72
N ASP A 83 -1.19 0.14 2.66
CA ASP A 83 -1.87 0.43 1.41
C ASP A 83 -2.22 -0.86 0.67
N GLU A 84 -1.29 -1.82 0.61
CA GLU A 84 -1.54 -3.15 0.04
C GLU A 84 -2.62 -3.92 0.83
N VAL A 85 -2.58 -3.84 2.17
CA VAL A 85 -3.61 -4.42 3.04
C VAL A 85 -4.95 -3.71 2.85
N SER A 86 -4.96 -2.40 2.69
CA SER A 86 -6.20 -1.62 2.46
C SER A 86 -6.81 -1.96 1.10
N GLN A 87 -5.98 -2.13 0.07
CA GLN A 87 -6.40 -2.55 -1.26
C GLN A 87 -6.95 -3.98 -1.24
N MET A 88 -6.30 -4.91 -0.53
CA MET A 88 -6.80 -6.27 -0.36
C MET A 88 -8.13 -6.32 0.40
N LEU A 89 -8.28 -5.51 1.46
CA LEU A 89 -9.54 -5.40 2.21
C LEU A 89 -10.65 -4.76 1.37
N HIS A 90 -10.32 -3.86 0.45
CA HIS A 90 -11.29 -3.27 -0.46
C HIS A 90 -11.78 -4.32 -1.48
N SER A 91 -10.87 -5.04 -2.12
CA SER A 91 -11.22 -6.12 -3.06
C SER A 91 -12.03 -7.22 -2.38
N LEU A 92 -11.70 -7.60 -1.14
CA LEU A 92 -12.49 -8.59 -0.39
C LEU A 92 -13.91 -8.08 -0.07
N ARG A 93 -14.06 -6.82 0.31
CA ARG A 93 -15.39 -6.23 0.56
C ARG A 93 -16.22 -6.17 -0.72
N GLU A 94 -15.61 -5.84 -1.84
CA GLU A 94 -16.29 -5.78 -3.13
C GLU A 94 -16.82 -7.16 -3.56
N VAL A 95 -15.96 -8.19 -3.48
CA VAL A 95 -16.36 -9.58 -3.79
C VAL A 95 -17.46 -10.09 -2.85
N LEU A 96 -17.36 -9.79 -1.54
CA LEU A 96 -18.39 -10.19 -0.57
C LEU A 96 -19.71 -9.46 -0.80
N ALA A 97 -19.68 -8.17 -1.15
CA ALA A 97 -20.88 -7.40 -1.45
C ALA A 97 -21.56 -7.92 -2.73
N GLU A 98 -20.78 -8.18 -3.78
CA GLU A 98 -21.28 -8.76 -5.03
C GLU A 98 -21.91 -10.14 -4.79
N HIS A 99 -21.23 -11.03 -4.07
CA HIS A 99 -21.74 -12.35 -3.74
C HIS A 99 -23.00 -12.29 -2.86
N SER A 100 -23.08 -11.34 -1.92
CA SER A 100 -24.28 -11.11 -1.12
C SER A 100 -25.47 -10.71 -1.99
N VAL A 101 -25.28 -9.75 -2.89
CA VAL A 101 -26.35 -9.30 -3.81
C VAL A 101 -26.79 -10.45 -4.72
N GLN A 102 -25.84 -11.24 -5.23
CA GLN A 102 -26.13 -12.37 -6.10
C GLN A 102 -26.87 -13.50 -5.38
N CYS A 103 -26.48 -13.82 -4.14
CA CYS A 103 -27.14 -14.83 -3.32
C CYS A 103 -28.57 -14.41 -2.92
N THR A 104 -28.73 -13.19 -2.40
CA THR A 104 -30.07 -12.66 -2.04
C THR A 104 -30.96 -12.52 -3.28
N GLY A 105 -30.42 -12.09 -4.41
CA GLY A 105 -31.14 -12.04 -5.69
C GLY A 105 -31.56 -13.42 -6.19
N GLY A 106 -30.68 -14.42 -6.11
CA GLY A 106 -30.99 -15.80 -6.50
C GLY A 106 -32.08 -16.43 -5.64
N ILE A 107 -32.02 -16.23 -4.31
CA ILE A 107 -33.05 -16.68 -3.38
C ILE A 107 -34.37 -15.96 -3.64
N SER A 108 -34.35 -14.64 -3.81
CA SER A 108 -35.55 -13.84 -4.10
C SER A 108 -36.21 -14.24 -5.42
N ASN A 109 -35.42 -14.45 -6.48
CA ASN A 109 -35.92 -14.92 -7.77
C ASN A 109 -36.50 -16.33 -7.70
N SER A 110 -35.90 -17.22 -6.92
CA SER A 110 -36.42 -18.58 -6.70
C SER A 110 -37.74 -18.54 -5.92
N LEU A 111 -37.78 -17.82 -4.81
CA LEU A 111 -39.01 -17.61 -4.02
C LEU A 111 -40.11 -16.97 -4.86
N LYS A 112 -39.77 -15.96 -5.66
CA LYS A 112 -40.70 -15.35 -6.60
C LYS A 112 -41.21 -16.39 -7.60
N GLY A 113 -40.34 -17.16 -8.24
CA GLY A 113 -40.76 -18.22 -9.17
C GLY A 113 -41.70 -19.28 -8.58
N TYR A 114 -41.62 -19.55 -7.27
CA TYR A 114 -42.52 -20.50 -6.59
C TYR A 114 -43.81 -19.85 -6.06
N PHE A 115 -43.72 -18.65 -5.48
CA PHE A 115 -44.80 -18.00 -4.72
C PHE A 115 -45.42 -16.78 -5.43
N ASP A 116 -45.04 -16.48 -6.68
CA ASP A 116 -45.68 -15.39 -7.44
C ASP A 116 -47.21 -15.62 -7.50
N PRO A 117 -48.02 -14.63 -7.07
CA PRO A 117 -49.47 -14.76 -7.06
C PRO A 117 -50.08 -15.13 -8.42
N GLU A 118 -49.46 -14.69 -9.52
CA GLU A 118 -49.99 -14.91 -10.87
C GLU A 118 -49.27 -16.04 -11.63
N SER A 119 -47.96 -16.19 -11.45
CA SER A 119 -47.14 -17.12 -12.24
C SER A 119 -46.36 -18.17 -11.43
N GLY A 120 -46.55 -18.22 -10.11
CA GLY A 120 -45.82 -19.10 -9.22
C GLY A 120 -46.15 -20.57 -9.46
N GLN A 121 -45.17 -21.46 -9.34
CA GLN A 121 -45.44 -22.90 -9.48
C GLN A 121 -46.46 -23.41 -8.44
N LEU A 122 -46.44 -22.84 -7.22
CA LEU A 122 -47.38 -23.22 -6.17
C LEU A 122 -48.80 -22.74 -6.49
N THR A 123 -48.95 -21.49 -6.92
CA THR A 123 -50.25 -20.91 -7.27
C THR A 123 -50.83 -21.61 -8.48
N GLN A 124 -50.03 -21.90 -9.51
CA GLN A 124 -50.46 -22.70 -10.67
C GLN A 124 -50.89 -24.12 -10.30
N ARG A 125 -50.18 -24.80 -9.37
CA ARG A 125 -50.56 -26.14 -8.90
C ARG A 125 -51.81 -26.11 -8.04
N LEU A 126 -51.93 -25.13 -7.14
CA LEU A 126 -53.11 -24.95 -6.29
C LEU A 126 -54.34 -24.63 -7.16
N ASP A 127 -54.18 -23.75 -8.14
CA ASP A 127 -55.22 -23.38 -9.09
C ASP A 127 -55.61 -24.57 -9.97
N ARG A 128 -54.65 -25.38 -10.45
CA ARG A 128 -54.93 -26.64 -11.17
C ARG A 128 -55.63 -27.69 -10.31
N LEU A 129 -55.38 -27.70 -9.00
CA LEU A 129 -56.01 -28.64 -8.08
C LEU A 129 -57.42 -28.19 -7.68
N VAL A 130 -57.66 -26.88 -7.51
CA VAL A 130 -58.89 -26.31 -6.91
C VAL A 130 -59.87 -25.76 -7.96
N LYS A 131 -59.44 -25.47 -9.19
CA LYS A 131 -60.35 -25.03 -10.27
C LYS A 131 -61.48 -26.03 -10.48
N ARG A 132 -62.64 -25.52 -10.90
CA ARG A 132 -63.71 -26.36 -11.47
C ARG A 132 -63.14 -27.02 -12.73
N ASP A 133 -63.27 -28.34 -12.82
CA ASP A 133 -62.54 -29.25 -13.75
C ASP A 133 -61.04 -29.50 -13.43
N GLY A 134 -60.60 -29.18 -12.20
CA GLY A 134 -59.25 -29.49 -11.71
C GLY A 134 -59.10 -30.93 -11.21
N GLU A 135 -57.88 -31.33 -10.81
CA GLU A 135 -57.58 -32.72 -10.42
C GLU A 135 -58.39 -33.19 -9.18
N LEU A 136 -58.70 -32.28 -8.25
CA LEU A 136 -59.55 -32.59 -7.09
C LEU A 136 -61.02 -32.72 -7.50
N ASP A 137 -61.49 -31.83 -8.38
CA ASP A 137 -62.87 -31.82 -8.88
C ASP A 137 -63.13 -33.03 -9.78
N GLU A 138 -62.14 -33.49 -10.55
CA GLU A 138 -62.21 -34.70 -11.36
C GLU A 138 -62.29 -35.97 -10.49
N LEU A 139 -61.53 -36.03 -9.38
CA LEU A 139 -61.62 -37.13 -8.41
C LEU A 139 -62.93 -37.11 -7.63
N LEU A 140 -63.41 -35.93 -7.23
CA LEU A 140 -64.70 -35.77 -6.57
C LEU A 140 -65.86 -36.12 -7.51
N ASN A 141 -65.85 -35.66 -8.76
CA ASN A 141 -66.88 -36.04 -9.74
C ASN A 141 -66.85 -37.54 -10.08
N ARG A 142 -65.67 -38.16 -10.16
CA ARG A 142 -65.52 -39.61 -10.40
C ARG A 142 -66.11 -40.47 -9.27
N HIS A 143 -66.09 -39.99 -8.04
CA HIS A 143 -66.55 -40.75 -6.87
C HIS A 143 -67.87 -40.27 -6.24
N LEU A 144 -68.27 -39.02 -6.44
CA LEU A 144 -69.42 -38.36 -5.77
C LEU A 144 -70.30 -37.52 -6.71
N GLY A 145 -70.01 -37.44 -8.02
CA GLY A 145 -70.81 -36.70 -9.00
C GLY A 145 -72.20 -37.29 -9.26
N GLU A 146 -73.12 -36.44 -9.76
CA GLU A 146 -74.56 -36.68 -9.81
C GLU A 146 -74.99 -37.83 -10.74
N ASP A 147 -74.38 -38.00 -11.92
CA ASP A 147 -74.94 -38.92 -12.94
C ASP A 147 -74.02 -40.08 -13.39
N ALA A 148 -72.73 -40.09 -13.00
CA ALA A 148 -71.77 -41.13 -13.44
C ALA A 148 -70.78 -41.61 -12.36
N SER A 149 -70.98 -41.22 -11.10
CA SER A 149 -70.09 -41.70 -10.03
C SER A 149 -70.35 -43.18 -9.70
N THR A 150 -69.30 -43.88 -9.26
CA THR A 150 -69.40 -45.27 -8.80
C THR A 150 -70.38 -45.44 -7.64
N VAL A 151 -70.61 -44.38 -6.85
CA VAL A 151 -71.62 -44.31 -5.79
C VAL A 151 -73.03 -44.09 -6.37
N ALA A 152 -73.22 -43.18 -7.34
CA ALA A 152 -74.50 -42.98 -8.01
C ALA A 152 -74.94 -44.21 -8.83
N GLN A 153 -74.02 -44.91 -9.50
CA GLN A 153 -74.31 -46.15 -10.23
C GLN A 153 -74.67 -47.32 -9.30
N THR A 154 -74.06 -47.41 -8.10
CA THR A 154 -74.40 -48.44 -7.12
C THR A 154 -75.70 -48.13 -6.37
N LEU A 155 -76.02 -46.85 -6.13
CA LEU A 155 -77.31 -46.41 -5.58
C LEU A 155 -78.46 -46.52 -6.57
N ALA A 156 -78.27 -46.16 -7.86
CA ALA A 156 -79.29 -46.31 -8.89
C ALA A 156 -79.66 -47.79 -9.14
N ALA A 157 -78.67 -48.70 -9.07
CA ALA A 157 -78.89 -50.14 -9.19
C ALA A 157 -79.70 -50.75 -8.02
N HIS A 158 -79.66 -50.13 -6.82
CA HIS A 158 -80.32 -50.66 -5.62
C HIS A 158 -81.56 -49.88 -5.17
N VAL A 159 -81.72 -48.59 -5.53
CA VAL A 159 -82.77 -47.70 -4.97
C VAL A 159 -83.54 -46.90 -6.03
N GLY A 160 -83.22 -47.05 -7.33
CA GLY A 160 -83.95 -46.37 -8.41
C GLY A 160 -85.36 -46.94 -8.67
N ASP A 161 -86.13 -46.26 -9.52
CA ASP A 161 -87.56 -46.44 -9.81
C ASP A 161 -87.95 -47.85 -10.31
N GLN A 162 -86.95 -48.66 -10.67
CA GLN A 162 -87.06 -50.04 -11.15
C GLN A 162 -86.55 -51.09 -10.14
N SER A 163 -86.13 -50.69 -8.93
CA SER A 163 -85.53 -51.60 -7.95
C SER A 163 -86.59 -52.35 -7.10
N PRO A 164 -86.26 -53.56 -6.59
CA PRO A 164 -87.17 -54.36 -5.77
C PRO A 164 -87.61 -53.68 -4.46
N LEU A 165 -86.87 -52.66 -4.02
CA LEU A 165 -87.15 -51.85 -2.83
C LEU A 165 -88.40 -50.96 -3.01
N PHE A 166 -88.65 -50.43 -4.21
CA PHE A 166 -89.83 -49.59 -4.48
C PHE A 166 -91.14 -50.39 -4.46
N LYS A 167 -91.08 -51.69 -4.82
CA LYS A 167 -92.20 -52.63 -4.68
C LYS A 167 -92.48 -53.04 -3.23
N MET A 168 -91.51 -52.91 -2.32
CA MET A 168 -91.65 -53.25 -0.89
C MET A 168 -91.96 -52.05 0.02
N LEU A 169 -91.88 -50.81 -0.51
CA LEU A 169 -92.04 -49.55 0.24
C LEU A 169 -93.33 -48.78 -0.11
N SER A 170 -94.27 -49.40 -0.83
CA SER A 170 -95.59 -48.78 -1.12
C SER A 170 -96.36 -48.51 0.19
N PRO A 171 -96.78 -47.28 0.49
CA PRO A 171 -97.36 -46.89 1.78
C PRO A 171 -98.72 -47.54 2.12
N GLU A 172 -99.42 -48.14 1.15
CA GLU A 172 -100.80 -48.60 1.31
C GLU A 172 -100.99 -50.06 1.80
N GLN A 173 -99.94 -50.83 2.11
CA GLN A 173 -100.12 -52.20 2.66
C GLN A 173 -99.55 -52.39 4.06
N ALA A 174 -100.39 -52.89 4.96
CA ALA A 174 -100.19 -53.00 6.41
C ALA A 174 -99.11 -54.00 6.89
N ASN A 175 -98.22 -54.47 6.00
CA ASN A 175 -97.04 -55.30 6.31
C ASN A 175 -95.79 -54.75 5.60
N GLY A 176 -95.50 -53.45 5.75
CA GLY A 176 -94.40 -52.76 5.06
C GLY A 176 -93.07 -52.72 5.84
N LEU A 177 -91.96 -52.87 5.12
CA LEU A 177 -90.56 -52.87 5.61
C LEU A 177 -90.20 -51.59 6.40
N LEU A 178 -90.89 -50.47 6.16
CA LEU A 178 -90.66 -49.20 6.85
C LEU A 178 -90.99 -49.26 8.35
N ALA A 179 -91.98 -50.05 8.75
CA ALA A 179 -92.36 -50.19 10.16
C ALA A 179 -91.32 -51.04 10.93
N SER A 180 -90.89 -52.17 10.35
CA SER A 180 -89.85 -53.01 10.95
C SER A 180 -88.47 -52.34 10.89
N LEU A 181 -88.16 -51.57 9.84
CA LEU A 181 -86.91 -50.83 9.72
C LEU A 181 -86.84 -49.69 10.73
N LYS A 182 -87.94 -48.96 10.97
CA LYS A 182 -87.99 -47.90 11.99
C LYS A 182 -87.80 -48.45 13.41
N GLU A 183 -88.29 -49.66 13.67
CA GLU A 183 -88.10 -50.37 14.94
C GLU A 183 -86.66 -50.88 15.10
N VAL A 184 -86.08 -51.53 14.08
CA VAL A 184 -84.70 -52.04 14.12
C VAL A 184 -83.66 -50.92 14.13
N ILE A 185 -83.86 -49.85 13.33
CA ILE A 185 -83.00 -48.66 13.36
C ILE A 185 -83.17 -47.91 14.69
N GLY A 186 -84.38 -47.84 15.24
CA GLY A 186 -84.63 -47.30 16.57
C GLY A 186 -83.83 -48.03 17.65
N LEU A 187 -83.89 -49.37 17.65
CA LEU A 187 -83.13 -50.21 18.58
C LEU A 187 -81.60 -50.08 18.38
N ALA A 188 -81.13 -50.04 17.14
CA ALA A 188 -79.70 -49.90 16.84
C ALA A 188 -79.14 -48.52 17.22
N LEU A 189 -79.87 -47.44 16.90
CA LEU A 189 -79.48 -46.07 17.27
C LEU A 189 -79.55 -45.87 18.79
N GLN A 190 -80.53 -46.47 19.47
CA GLN A 190 -80.64 -46.39 20.91
C GLN A 190 -79.50 -47.17 21.60
N SER A 191 -79.16 -48.36 21.10
CA SER A 191 -78.00 -49.12 21.57
C SER A 191 -76.67 -48.36 21.36
N GLN A 192 -76.46 -47.74 20.19
CA GLN A 192 -75.28 -46.92 19.93
C GLN A 192 -75.24 -45.66 20.80
N ARG A 193 -76.38 -44.97 20.97
CA ARG A 193 -76.49 -43.81 21.86
C ARG A 193 -76.11 -44.17 23.28
N ASP A 194 -76.62 -45.29 23.77
CA ASP A 194 -76.35 -45.75 25.13
C ASP A 194 -74.87 -46.16 25.30
N GLN A 195 -74.23 -46.74 24.27
CA GLN A 195 -72.78 -46.97 24.27
C GLN A 195 -71.95 -45.69 24.23
N ILE A 196 -72.35 -44.68 23.44
CA ILE A 196 -71.66 -43.39 23.39
C ILE A 196 -71.77 -42.67 24.73
N VAL A 197 -72.98 -42.58 25.30
CA VAL A 197 -73.19 -41.96 26.62
C VAL A 197 -72.40 -42.70 27.69
N LYS A 198 -72.37 -44.04 27.65
CA LYS A 198 -71.57 -44.82 28.60
C LYS A 198 -70.06 -44.60 28.44
N ASN A 199 -69.54 -44.53 27.22
CA ASN A 199 -68.11 -44.38 26.97
C ASN A 199 -67.60 -42.93 27.14
N PHE A 200 -68.48 -41.93 27.03
CA PHE A 200 -68.15 -40.50 27.14
C PHE A 200 -68.65 -39.84 28.43
N SER A 201 -69.29 -40.59 29.33
CA SER A 201 -69.67 -40.08 30.65
C SER A 201 -68.45 -39.98 31.57
N LEU A 202 -68.34 -38.87 32.30
CA LEU A 202 -67.35 -38.69 33.36
C LEU A 202 -67.80 -39.32 34.70
N ASP A 203 -69.08 -39.66 34.83
CA ASP A 203 -69.64 -40.22 36.06
C ASP A 203 -69.34 -41.72 36.20
N ASP A 204 -69.11 -42.41 35.08
CA ASP A 204 -68.69 -43.81 35.07
C ASP A 204 -67.16 -43.92 35.02
N LYS A 205 -66.59 -44.54 36.06
CA LYS A 205 -65.13 -44.79 36.17
C LYS A 205 -64.61 -45.78 35.12
N THR A 206 -65.49 -46.53 34.46
CA THR A 206 -65.13 -47.46 33.40
C THR A 206 -65.21 -46.85 32.00
N SER A 207 -65.69 -45.61 31.87
CA SER A 207 -65.77 -44.93 30.58
C SER A 207 -64.39 -44.67 29.97
N ALA A 208 -64.34 -44.59 28.64
CA ALA A 208 -63.11 -44.29 27.92
C ALA A 208 -62.59 -42.88 28.28
N LEU A 209 -63.50 -41.92 28.50
CA LEU A 209 -63.13 -40.54 28.82
C LEU A 209 -62.62 -40.38 30.25
N SER A 210 -63.21 -41.07 31.23
CA SER A 210 -62.72 -41.11 32.61
C SER A 210 -61.34 -41.76 32.71
N ARG A 211 -61.12 -42.86 31.96
CA ARG A 211 -59.81 -43.53 31.88
C ARG A 211 -58.76 -42.65 31.23
N LEU A 212 -59.11 -41.98 30.12
CA LEU A 212 -58.21 -41.04 29.47
C LEU A 212 -57.86 -39.86 30.38
N LEU A 213 -58.84 -39.28 31.08
CA LEU A 213 -58.61 -38.20 32.03
C LEU A 213 -57.70 -38.64 33.18
N THR A 214 -57.89 -39.85 33.69
CA THR A 214 -57.02 -40.42 34.73
C THR A 214 -55.60 -40.61 34.20
N GLU A 215 -55.43 -41.21 33.02
CA GLU A 215 -54.11 -41.42 32.41
C GLU A 215 -53.39 -40.09 32.11
N VAL A 216 -54.10 -39.09 31.59
CA VAL A 216 -53.56 -37.74 31.35
C VAL A 216 -53.19 -37.05 32.66
N THR A 217 -54.01 -37.18 33.70
CA THR A 217 -53.73 -36.61 35.03
C THR A 217 -52.52 -37.29 35.67
N ASP A 218 -52.42 -38.61 35.56
CA ASP A 218 -51.29 -39.39 36.06
C ASP A 218 -50.00 -39.08 35.29
N ALA A 219 -50.07 -38.99 33.96
CA ALA A 219 -48.93 -38.60 33.13
C ALA A 219 -48.45 -37.18 33.46
N ASN A 220 -49.38 -36.24 33.62
CA ASN A 220 -49.05 -34.86 34.03
C ASN A 220 -48.49 -34.80 35.46
N GLY A 221 -49.01 -35.63 36.37
CA GLY A 221 -48.48 -35.77 37.73
C GLY A 221 -47.05 -36.31 37.74
N LYS A 222 -46.77 -37.34 36.94
CA LYS A 222 -45.42 -37.90 36.74
C LYS A 222 -44.48 -36.87 36.14
N LEU A 223 -44.92 -36.12 35.13
CA LEU A 223 -44.13 -35.06 34.49
C LEU A 223 -43.78 -33.95 35.50
N ARG A 224 -44.76 -33.48 36.28
CA ARG A 224 -44.53 -32.46 37.32
C ARG A 224 -43.55 -32.94 38.39
N LYS A 225 -43.62 -34.21 38.77
CA LYS A 225 -42.69 -34.80 39.73
C LYS A 225 -41.28 -34.89 39.15
N GLY A 226 -41.13 -35.43 37.94
CA GLY A 226 -39.84 -35.48 37.25
C GLY A 226 -39.20 -34.09 37.09
N LEU A 227 -39.99 -33.09 36.68
CA LEU A 227 -39.50 -31.71 36.58
C LEU A 227 -39.08 -31.14 37.94
N ALA A 228 -39.79 -31.45 39.01
CA ALA A 228 -39.41 -31.01 40.36
C ALA A 228 -38.10 -31.66 40.82
N ASP A 229 -37.89 -32.93 40.49
CA ASP A 229 -36.67 -33.68 40.78
C ASP A 229 -35.48 -33.10 39.98
N ASP A 230 -35.65 -32.88 38.67
CA ASP A 230 -34.62 -32.27 37.80
C ASP A 230 -34.25 -30.85 38.28
N VAL A 231 -35.23 -30.03 38.64
CA VAL A 231 -34.98 -28.68 39.17
C VAL A 231 -34.26 -28.73 40.51
N ALA A 232 -34.57 -29.71 41.37
CA ALA A 232 -33.87 -29.89 42.62
C ALA A 232 -32.40 -30.32 42.41
N GLU A 233 -32.16 -31.20 41.42
CA GLU A 233 -30.81 -31.62 41.03
C GLU A 233 -29.98 -30.46 40.49
N VAL A 234 -30.53 -29.69 39.54
CA VAL A 234 -29.89 -28.46 39.03
C VAL A 234 -29.63 -27.49 40.16
N ARG A 235 -30.62 -27.23 41.04
CA ARG A 235 -30.41 -26.34 42.19
C ARG A 235 -29.28 -26.84 43.08
N ASN A 236 -29.11 -28.15 43.24
CA ASN A 236 -28.06 -28.76 44.05
C ASN A 236 -26.67 -28.69 43.38
N GLU A 237 -26.59 -28.87 42.05
CA GLU A 237 -25.35 -28.66 41.30
C GLU A 237 -24.90 -27.19 41.33
N PHE A 238 -25.86 -26.26 41.30
CA PHE A 238 -25.60 -24.82 41.35
C PHE A 238 -25.68 -24.22 42.75
N SER A 239 -25.75 -25.02 43.81
CA SER A 239 -25.67 -24.50 45.18
C SER A 239 -24.23 -24.38 45.63
N LEU A 240 -23.93 -23.32 46.39
CA LEU A 240 -22.65 -23.15 47.08
C LEU A 240 -22.56 -23.98 48.38
N ASP A 241 -23.71 -24.46 48.88
CA ASP A 241 -23.75 -25.33 50.07
C ASP A 241 -23.28 -26.76 49.76
N ASN A 242 -23.20 -27.11 48.47
CA ASN A 242 -22.67 -28.39 48.01
C ASN A 242 -21.17 -28.25 47.73
N GLU A 243 -20.32 -28.94 48.48
CA GLU A 243 -18.87 -28.90 48.32
C GLU A 243 -18.42 -29.38 46.92
N GLU A 244 -19.20 -30.27 46.30
CA GLU A 244 -18.95 -30.78 44.95
C GLU A 244 -19.71 -30.02 43.85
N GLY A 245 -20.48 -28.99 44.21
CA GLY A 245 -21.27 -28.18 43.30
C GLY A 245 -20.41 -27.48 42.24
N ALA A 246 -21.00 -27.23 41.08
CA ALA A 246 -20.37 -26.53 39.97
C ALA A 246 -19.95 -25.11 40.38
N LEU A 247 -20.78 -24.40 41.16
CA LEU A 247 -20.43 -23.06 41.65
C LEU A 247 -19.30 -23.11 42.68
N THR A 248 -19.32 -24.05 43.63
CA THR A 248 -18.25 -24.21 44.62
C THR A 248 -16.91 -24.53 43.95
N ARG A 249 -16.91 -25.44 42.96
CA ARG A 249 -15.73 -25.74 42.15
C ARG A 249 -15.25 -24.52 41.36
N LEU A 250 -16.17 -23.72 40.81
CA LEU A 250 -15.83 -22.50 40.08
C LEU A 250 -15.20 -21.45 41.01
N VAL A 251 -15.83 -21.17 42.15
CA VAL A 251 -15.33 -20.23 43.16
C VAL A 251 -13.95 -20.65 43.63
N ASN A 252 -13.75 -21.92 44.00
CA ASN A 252 -12.45 -22.44 44.41
C ASN A 252 -11.38 -22.32 43.31
N ARG A 253 -11.75 -22.47 42.03
CA ARG A 253 -10.82 -22.25 40.91
C ARG A 253 -10.48 -20.79 40.73
N VAL A 254 -11.46 -19.89 40.89
CA VAL A 254 -11.25 -18.44 40.79
C VAL A 254 -10.37 -17.94 41.94
N GLU A 255 -10.62 -18.38 43.17
CA GLU A 255 -9.80 -18.02 44.34
C GLU A 255 -8.35 -18.49 44.17
N LYS A 256 -8.14 -19.75 43.75
CA LYS A 256 -6.79 -20.25 43.44
C LYS A 256 -6.10 -19.47 42.34
N ALA A 257 -6.82 -19.10 41.28
CA ALA A 257 -6.26 -18.29 40.21
C ALA A 257 -5.89 -16.89 40.71
N GLN A 258 -6.73 -16.27 41.55
CA GLN A 258 -6.45 -14.97 42.15
C GLN A 258 -5.24 -15.03 43.08
N GLU A 259 -5.13 -16.06 43.91
CA GLU A 259 -3.98 -16.29 44.78
C GLU A 259 -2.69 -16.46 43.96
N GLN A 260 -2.72 -17.28 42.91
CA GLN A 260 -1.58 -17.46 41.99
C GLN A 260 -1.18 -16.16 41.29
N ILE A 261 -2.14 -15.36 40.83
CA ILE A 261 -1.86 -14.05 40.25
C ILE A 261 -1.20 -13.16 41.31
N SER A 262 -1.78 -13.07 42.50
CA SER A 262 -1.20 -12.28 43.59
C SER A 262 0.24 -12.71 43.89
N ASP A 263 0.52 -14.01 43.90
CA ASP A 263 1.85 -14.57 44.12
C ASP A 263 2.85 -14.21 43.00
N GLN A 264 2.40 -14.23 41.73
CA GLN A 264 3.26 -13.83 40.61
C GLN A 264 3.59 -12.33 40.59
N PHE A 265 2.74 -11.51 41.19
CA PHE A 265 2.92 -10.06 41.27
C PHE A 265 3.48 -9.57 42.62
N SER A 266 3.59 -10.45 43.61
CA SER A 266 4.20 -10.13 44.90
C SER A 266 5.71 -9.92 44.76
N GLN A 267 6.23 -8.91 45.45
CA GLN A 267 7.68 -8.68 45.59
C GLN A 267 8.29 -9.49 46.74
N ASP A 268 7.45 -10.07 47.60
CA ASP A 268 7.89 -10.86 48.75
C ASP A 268 8.27 -12.30 48.35
N ASN A 269 7.90 -12.72 47.14
CA ASN A 269 8.28 -14.01 46.57
C ASN A 269 9.44 -13.83 45.59
N GLU A 270 10.58 -14.46 45.88
CA GLU A 270 11.79 -14.40 45.05
C GLU A 270 11.58 -15.01 43.65
N ASP A 271 10.67 -15.97 43.52
CA ASP A 271 10.34 -16.65 42.27
C ASP A 271 9.21 -15.96 41.49
N SER A 272 8.70 -14.83 41.97
CA SER A 272 7.63 -14.11 41.28
C SER A 272 8.10 -13.54 39.93
N ALA A 273 7.14 -13.27 39.04
CA ALA A 273 7.43 -12.61 37.78
C ALA A 273 8.05 -11.23 38.01
N MET A 274 7.57 -10.49 39.02
CA MET A 274 8.09 -9.18 39.38
C MET A 274 9.51 -9.23 39.92
N SER A 275 9.84 -10.19 40.79
CA SER A 275 11.19 -10.38 41.33
C SER A 275 12.18 -10.78 40.24
N ARG A 276 11.78 -11.66 39.32
CA ARG A 276 12.59 -11.99 38.13
C ARG A 276 12.81 -10.78 37.22
N MET A 277 11.77 -9.99 36.95
CA MET A 277 11.88 -8.76 36.15
C MET A 277 12.79 -7.73 36.83
N ALA A 278 12.66 -7.54 38.15
CA ALA A 278 13.53 -6.65 38.92
C ALA A 278 15.00 -7.07 38.81
N LYS A 279 15.29 -8.37 38.98
CA LYS A 279 16.65 -8.92 38.84
C LYS A 279 17.21 -8.78 37.44
N LEU A 280 16.39 -8.99 36.41
CA LEU A 280 16.78 -8.77 35.02
C LEU A 280 17.07 -7.29 34.75
N LEU A 281 16.23 -6.38 35.24
CA LEU A 281 16.45 -4.94 35.10
C LEU A 281 17.70 -4.48 35.83
N GLU A 282 17.97 -5.00 37.02
CA GLU A 282 19.21 -4.71 37.74
C GLU A 282 20.45 -5.21 36.96
N THR A 283 20.37 -6.41 36.41
CA THR A 283 21.44 -6.98 35.56
C THR A 283 21.66 -6.13 34.31
N VAL A 284 20.58 -5.79 33.58
CA VAL A 284 20.64 -4.94 32.38
C VAL A 284 21.20 -3.57 32.73
N ASN A 285 20.76 -2.94 33.81
CA ASN A 285 21.28 -1.66 34.24
C ASN A 285 22.78 -1.75 34.58
N GLY A 286 23.22 -2.83 35.20
CA GLY A 286 24.64 -3.11 35.42
C GLY A 286 25.44 -3.21 34.12
N THR A 287 24.96 -3.99 33.14
CA THR A 287 25.61 -4.13 31.84
C THR A 287 25.61 -2.83 31.04
N VAL A 288 24.50 -2.09 31.03
CA VAL A 288 24.39 -0.80 30.34
C VAL A 288 25.34 0.22 30.97
N LYS A 289 25.36 0.31 32.30
CA LYS A 289 26.30 1.19 33.02
C LYS A 289 27.75 0.82 32.72
N GLY A 290 28.08 -0.47 32.68
CA GLY A 290 29.41 -0.96 32.28
C GLY A 290 29.75 -0.69 30.81
N SER A 291 28.76 -0.71 29.92
CA SER A 291 28.97 -0.51 28.47
C SER A 291 29.01 0.97 28.06
N LEU A 292 28.41 1.85 28.86
CA LEU A 292 28.32 3.29 28.58
C LEU A 292 29.28 4.14 29.41
N THR A 293 30.01 3.55 30.36
CA THR A 293 31.05 4.28 31.07
C THR A 293 32.30 4.46 30.20
N LEU A 294 32.92 5.63 30.33
CA LEU A 294 34.23 5.96 29.75
C LEU A 294 35.38 5.73 30.75
N ASP A 295 35.04 5.40 32.00
CA ASP A 295 36.01 5.20 33.08
C ASP A 295 36.62 3.78 33.05
N ASP A 296 35.93 2.83 32.42
CA ASP A 296 36.45 1.49 32.19
C ASP A 296 37.10 1.41 30.81
N GLU A 297 38.38 1.07 30.75
CA GLU A 297 39.13 0.92 29.50
C GLU A 297 38.63 -0.26 28.64
N ALA A 298 37.98 -1.26 29.25
CA ALA A 298 37.39 -2.40 28.55
C ALA A 298 35.99 -2.12 27.99
N SER A 299 35.37 -0.97 28.35
CA SER A 299 34.04 -0.59 27.86
C SER A 299 34.03 -0.41 26.34
N PRO A 300 33.00 -0.90 25.62
CA PRO A 300 32.84 -0.67 24.19
C PRO A 300 32.92 0.82 23.80
N LEU A 301 32.43 1.72 24.66
CA LEU A 301 32.48 3.15 24.40
C LEU A 301 33.91 3.71 24.53
N SER A 302 34.69 3.22 25.50
CA SER A 302 36.11 3.57 25.65
C SER A 302 36.95 3.04 24.48
N LEU A 303 36.65 1.82 24.02
CA LEU A 303 37.27 1.23 22.84
C LEU A 303 36.92 2.01 21.56
N LEU A 304 35.66 2.39 21.40
CA LEU A 304 35.22 3.25 20.29
C LEU A 304 35.91 4.61 20.33
N ARG A 305 35.97 5.26 21.49
CA ARG A 305 36.69 6.53 21.68
C ARG A 305 38.14 6.39 21.24
N ARG A 306 38.82 5.31 21.66
CA ARG A 306 40.21 5.04 21.29
C ARG A 306 40.38 4.85 19.78
N GLN A 307 39.51 4.05 19.15
CA GLN A 307 39.53 3.86 17.69
C GLN A 307 39.26 5.16 16.94
N LEU A 308 38.33 6.00 17.41
CA LEU A 308 38.07 7.31 16.80
C LEU A 308 39.29 8.24 16.91
N LEU A 309 39.95 8.28 18.07
CA LEU A 309 41.18 9.07 18.24
C LEU A 309 42.31 8.56 17.33
N GLU A 310 42.43 7.25 17.13
CA GLU A 310 43.40 6.65 16.21
C GLU A 310 43.12 7.03 14.75
N VAL A 311 41.85 6.95 14.32
CA VAL A 311 41.45 7.37 12.96
C VAL A 311 41.69 8.87 12.76
N ILE A 312 41.37 9.71 13.75
CA ILE A 312 41.64 11.16 13.68
C ILE A 312 43.15 11.41 13.54
N GLY A 313 43.99 10.73 14.33
CA GLY A 313 45.44 10.84 14.21
C GLY A 313 45.96 10.42 12.83
N GLN A 314 45.37 9.39 12.22
CA GLN A 314 45.72 8.95 10.87
C GLN A 314 45.33 10.01 9.82
N ILE A 315 44.19 10.67 9.97
CA ILE A 315 43.75 11.76 9.10
C ILE A 315 44.68 12.97 9.23
N GLU A 316 45.06 13.35 10.46
CA GLU A 316 46.01 14.45 10.69
C GLU A 316 47.36 14.17 10.02
N LYS A 317 47.88 12.94 10.16
CA LYS A 317 49.10 12.52 9.49
C LYS A 317 48.99 12.62 7.97
N SER A 318 47.93 12.04 7.38
CA SER A 318 47.71 12.09 5.93
C SER A 318 47.57 13.52 5.41
N ASN A 319 46.91 14.41 6.15
CA ASN A 319 46.82 15.84 5.81
C ASN A 319 48.20 16.51 5.82
N THR A 320 49.06 16.23 6.81
CA THR A 320 50.41 16.81 6.86
C THR A 320 51.30 16.32 5.72
N GLU A 321 51.20 15.05 5.35
CA GLU A 321 51.89 14.47 4.19
C GLU A 321 51.43 15.14 2.89
N PHE A 322 50.12 15.24 2.69
CA PHE A 322 49.52 15.90 1.53
C PHE A 322 49.93 17.38 1.40
N HIS A 323 49.91 18.14 2.50
CA HIS A 323 50.37 19.53 2.49
C HIS A 323 51.87 19.66 2.14
N THR A 324 52.68 18.67 2.51
CA THR A 324 54.10 18.64 2.16
C THR A 324 54.28 18.37 0.66
N GLU A 325 53.58 17.38 0.13
CA GLU A 325 53.57 17.06 -1.31
C GLU A 325 53.09 18.24 -2.17
N ILE A 326 52.02 18.93 -1.76
CA ILE A 326 51.56 20.16 -2.42
C ILE A 326 52.67 21.22 -2.42
N ARG A 327 53.36 21.41 -1.29
CA ARG A 327 54.41 22.43 -1.21
C ARG A 327 55.55 22.13 -2.19
N GLU A 328 55.94 20.86 -2.32
CA GLU A 328 56.98 20.42 -3.24
C GLU A 328 56.56 20.58 -4.70
N THR A 329 55.36 20.12 -5.07
CA THR A 329 54.83 20.28 -6.44
C THR A 329 54.73 21.76 -6.83
N VAL A 330 54.24 22.63 -5.95
CA VAL A 330 54.20 24.08 -6.18
C VAL A 330 55.61 24.66 -6.35
N ALA A 331 56.61 24.20 -5.58
CA ALA A 331 57.99 24.64 -5.72
C ALA A 331 58.59 24.23 -7.08
N THR A 332 58.36 23.00 -7.53
CA THR A 332 58.84 22.53 -8.85
C THR A 332 58.18 23.29 -10.01
N LEU A 333 56.88 23.60 -9.91
CA LEU A 333 56.16 24.40 -10.89
C LEU A 333 56.71 25.84 -10.97
N LYS A 334 57.02 26.45 -9.81
CA LYS A 334 57.67 27.78 -9.78
C LYS A 334 59.08 27.75 -10.39
N ALA A 335 59.87 26.72 -10.10
CA ALA A 335 61.21 26.55 -10.68
C ALA A 335 61.15 26.42 -12.21
N ARG A 336 60.27 25.56 -12.74
CA ARG A 336 60.05 25.41 -14.19
C ARG A 336 59.63 26.72 -14.85
N LYS A 337 58.83 27.55 -14.16
CA LYS A 337 58.40 28.87 -14.68
C LYS A 337 59.56 29.88 -14.72
N LEU A 338 60.44 29.86 -13.72
CA LEU A 338 61.61 30.76 -13.65
C LEU A 338 62.71 30.36 -14.65
N GLU A 339 62.94 29.07 -14.89
CA GLU A 339 63.87 28.61 -15.94
C GLU A 339 63.41 29.02 -17.33
N LYS A 340 62.11 28.89 -17.63
CA LYS A 340 61.52 29.39 -18.89
C LYS A 340 61.71 30.89 -19.09
N ALA A 341 61.74 31.67 -18.01
CA ALA A 341 61.98 33.11 -18.07
C ALA A 341 63.46 33.49 -18.23
N ARG A 342 64.40 32.57 -18.00
CA ARG A 342 65.86 32.83 -18.05
C ARG A 342 66.57 32.27 -19.29
N GLY A 343 65.92 31.39 -20.06
CA GLY A 343 66.50 30.82 -21.28
C GLY A 343 66.61 31.84 -22.42
N THR A 344 67.79 31.92 -23.03
CA THR A 344 68.19 32.71 -24.20
C THR A 344 67.43 32.34 -25.48
N ARG A 345 66.11 32.50 -25.48
CA ARG A 345 65.21 32.30 -26.64
C ARG A 345 64.36 33.54 -26.95
N HIS A 346 64.49 34.59 -26.14
CA HIS A 346 63.68 35.80 -26.31
C HIS A 346 64.03 36.59 -27.58
N GLY A 347 65.27 36.50 -28.07
CA GLY A 347 65.68 37.14 -29.34
C GLY A 347 65.08 36.44 -30.57
N ASP A 348 65.10 35.11 -30.61
CA ASP A 348 64.56 34.32 -31.72
C ASP A 348 63.03 34.45 -31.81
N ASP A 349 62.33 34.42 -30.67
CA ASP A 349 60.87 34.60 -30.62
C ASP A 349 60.44 35.97 -31.17
N PHE A 350 61.25 37.02 -30.96
CA PHE A 350 60.97 38.36 -31.49
C PHE A 350 61.24 38.46 -32.99
N GLN A 351 62.36 37.89 -33.46
CA GLN A 351 62.66 37.85 -34.90
C GLN A 351 61.59 37.08 -35.67
N ASP A 352 61.11 35.96 -35.13
CA ASP A 352 60.03 35.18 -35.74
C ASP A 352 58.70 35.95 -35.72
N ALA A 353 58.35 36.64 -34.63
CA ALA A 353 57.16 37.48 -34.57
C ALA A 353 57.20 38.67 -35.55
N VAL A 354 58.36 39.32 -35.71
CA VAL A 354 58.55 40.39 -36.71
C VAL A 354 58.46 39.82 -38.13
N GLY A 355 59.03 38.65 -38.38
CA GLY A 355 58.96 37.96 -39.66
C GLY A 355 57.54 37.63 -40.09
N GLU A 356 56.73 37.05 -39.20
CA GLU A 356 55.32 36.74 -39.47
C GLU A 356 54.52 38.01 -39.83
N TYR A 357 54.76 39.11 -39.14
CA TYR A 357 54.09 40.38 -39.43
C TYR A 357 54.49 40.95 -40.80
N VAL A 358 55.79 40.99 -41.10
CA VAL A 358 56.30 41.54 -42.37
C VAL A 358 55.86 40.69 -43.55
N GLU A 359 55.89 39.36 -43.44
CA GLU A 359 55.39 38.47 -44.51
C GLU A 359 53.89 38.65 -44.77
N ALA A 360 53.10 38.87 -43.71
CA ALA A 360 51.67 39.11 -43.85
C ALA A 360 51.38 40.46 -44.54
N ASP A 361 52.09 41.53 -44.19
CA ASP A 361 51.92 42.85 -44.84
C ASP A 361 52.41 42.82 -46.30
N ALA A 362 53.53 42.16 -46.58
CA ALA A 362 54.07 41.98 -47.93
C ALA A 362 53.06 41.29 -48.86
N ARG A 363 52.47 40.18 -48.40
CA ARG A 363 51.49 39.41 -49.17
C ARG A 363 50.23 40.24 -49.49
N ASN A 364 49.79 41.09 -48.56
CA ASN A 364 48.64 41.97 -48.78
C ASN A 364 48.90 43.04 -49.85
N ARG A 365 50.15 43.47 -50.04
CA ARG A 365 50.56 44.51 -51.01
C ARG A 365 51.02 43.96 -52.36
N GLY A 366 51.17 42.64 -52.48
CA GLY A 366 51.75 41.99 -53.66
C GLY A 366 53.28 42.06 -53.71
N ASP A 367 53.92 42.34 -52.58
CA ASP A 367 55.37 42.36 -52.41
C ASP A 367 55.90 40.97 -52.00
N VAL A 368 57.19 40.71 -52.24
CA VAL A 368 57.85 39.43 -51.90
C VAL A 368 58.79 39.64 -50.73
N CYS A 369 58.54 38.97 -49.60
CA CYS A 369 59.41 38.97 -48.43
C CYS A 369 60.27 37.69 -48.39
N GLU A 370 61.58 37.83 -48.21
CA GLU A 370 62.53 36.72 -48.09
C GLU A 370 63.35 36.83 -46.79
N ARG A 371 63.55 35.71 -46.07
CA ARG A 371 64.46 35.64 -44.91
C ARG A 371 65.91 35.50 -45.39
N THR A 372 66.79 36.43 -45.04
CA THR A 372 68.16 36.51 -45.57
C THR A 372 69.27 36.03 -44.64
N THR A 373 68.92 35.32 -43.56
CA THR A 373 69.82 34.86 -42.48
C THR A 373 71.06 34.08 -42.96
N SER A 374 71.07 33.53 -44.18
CA SER A 374 72.21 32.77 -44.74
C SER A 374 72.56 33.07 -46.21
N THR A 375 71.95 34.08 -46.83
CA THR A 375 72.09 34.35 -48.28
C THR A 375 72.91 35.62 -48.53
N VAL A 376 73.88 35.56 -49.45
CA VAL A 376 74.69 36.75 -49.82
C VAL A 376 73.84 37.70 -50.67
N GLY A 377 73.60 38.91 -50.16
CA GLY A 377 72.79 39.93 -50.85
C GLY A 377 73.46 40.54 -52.09
N ARG A 378 72.76 41.48 -52.73
CA ARG A 378 73.19 42.16 -53.96
C ARG A 378 74.49 42.97 -53.82
N ILE A 379 74.90 43.32 -52.59
CA ILE A 379 76.16 44.03 -52.29
C ILE A 379 77.21 43.02 -51.84
N PRO A 380 78.33 42.83 -52.57
CA PRO A 380 79.38 41.91 -52.15
C PRO A 380 79.97 42.32 -50.79
N ARG A 381 80.05 41.36 -49.85
CA ARG A 381 80.62 41.50 -48.49
C ARG A 381 79.81 42.34 -47.48
N SER A 382 78.54 42.66 -47.76
CA SER A 382 77.61 43.19 -46.75
C SER A 382 76.73 42.06 -46.20
N LYS A 383 76.70 41.86 -44.88
CA LYS A 383 75.93 40.82 -44.17
C LYS A 383 74.93 41.45 -43.19
N THR A 384 74.20 42.45 -43.65
CA THR A 384 73.27 43.21 -42.80
C THR A 384 71.86 43.00 -43.34
N GLY A 385 70.92 42.52 -42.51
CA GLY A 385 69.54 42.24 -42.87
C GLY A 385 69.03 40.84 -42.52
N ASP A 386 68.01 40.77 -41.65
CA ASP A 386 67.24 39.56 -41.33
C ASP A 386 66.21 39.20 -42.41
N PHE A 387 65.56 40.22 -43.00
CA PHE A 387 64.55 40.08 -44.05
C PHE A 387 64.81 41.05 -45.21
N VAL A 388 64.44 40.67 -46.43
CA VAL A 388 64.42 41.54 -47.60
C VAL A 388 63.04 41.54 -48.23
N LEU A 389 62.46 42.72 -48.37
CA LEU A 389 61.18 42.96 -49.03
C LEU A 389 61.42 43.51 -50.43
N THR A 390 61.01 42.77 -51.47
CA THR A 390 61.06 43.21 -52.87
C THR A 390 59.69 43.70 -53.32
N MET A 391 59.64 44.96 -53.77
CA MET A 391 58.41 45.63 -54.16
C MET A 391 57.83 45.05 -55.47
N GLY A 392 56.54 44.74 -55.43
CA GLY A 392 55.79 44.19 -56.56
C GLY A 392 55.62 45.17 -57.73
N PRO A 393 55.15 44.67 -58.90
CA PRO A 393 55.02 45.47 -60.11
C PRO A 393 53.95 46.57 -60.03
N GLU A 394 53.09 46.54 -59.00
CA GLU A 394 52.05 47.56 -58.78
C GLU A 394 52.52 48.73 -57.91
N SER A 395 53.75 48.70 -57.40
CA SER A 395 54.36 49.79 -56.63
C SER A 395 55.03 50.83 -57.53
N VAL A 396 55.01 52.11 -57.12
CA VAL A 396 55.73 53.21 -57.82
C VAL A 396 57.25 52.96 -57.87
N ALA A 397 57.77 52.15 -56.94
CA ALA A 397 59.16 51.69 -56.89
C ALA A 397 59.29 50.20 -57.26
N ALA A 398 58.56 49.75 -58.28
CA ALA A 398 58.59 48.35 -58.75
C ALA A 398 60.04 47.86 -58.98
N GLY A 399 60.40 46.75 -58.33
CA GLY A 399 61.75 46.16 -58.37
C GLY A 399 62.75 46.75 -57.36
N GLY A 400 62.36 47.74 -56.55
CA GLY A 400 63.10 48.18 -55.37
C GLY A 400 63.08 47.13 -54.26
N ALA A 401 64.14 47.09 -53.45
CA ALA A 401 64.27 46.17 -52.32
C ALA A 401 64.56 46.93 -51.03
N ILE A 402 63.87 46.57 -49.94
CA ILE A 402 64.08 47.09 -48.59
C ILE A 402 64.67 45.98 -47.74
N THR A 403 65.77 46.25 -47.05
CA THR A 403 66.36 45.34 -46.07
C THR A 403 65.89 45.71 -44.67
N ILE A 404 65.43 44.73 -43.90
CA ILE A 404 64.90 44.88 -42.54
C ILE A 404 65.79 44.09 -41.58
N GLU A 405 66.26 44.75 -40.54
CA GLU A 405 67.01 44.17 -39.42
C GLU A 405 66.13 44.26 -38.16
N ALA A 406 65.92 43.14 -37.47
CA ALA A 406 65.09 43.04 -36.28
C ALA A 406 65.98 42.88 -35.04
N LYS A 407 66.13 43.97 -34.27
CA LYS A 407 66.83 43.99 -32.98
C LYS A 407 65.87 44.28 -31.84
N GLN A 408 65.99 43.51 -30.76
CA GLN A 408 65.27 43.74 -29.51
C GLN A 408 66.27 44.15 -28.41
N GLU A 409 66.46 45.45 -28.21
CA GLU A 409 67.34 46.00 -27.19
C GLU A 409 66.63 47.09 -26.38
N GLN A 410 66.86 47.10 -25.06
CA GLN A 410 66.22 48.05 -24.16
C GLN A 410 66.97 49.40 -24.21
N GLY A 411 66.35 50.44 -24.77
CA GLY A 411 66.92 51.80 -24.84
C GLY A 411 67.46 52.23 -26.22
N TYR A 412 67.11 51.51 -27.30
CA TYR A 412 67.49 51.85 -28.66
C TYR A 412 66.70 53.07 -29.20
N ASP A 413 67.40 54.14 -29.58
CA ASP A 413 66.86 55.41 -30.10
C ASP A 413 66.90 55.45 -31.64
N LEU A 414 65.93 56.11 -32.27
CA LEU A 414 65.86 56.36 -33.71
C LEU A 414 67.13 57.05 -34.26
N LYS A 415 67.83 57.85 -33.45
CA LYS A 415 69.12 58.43 -33.79
C LYS A 415 70.22 57.37 -33.94
N SER A 416 70.25 56.38 -33.05
CA SER A 416 71.17 55.24 -33.11
C SER A 416 70.93 54.37 -34.34
N VAL A 417 69.65 54.20 -34.73
CA VAL A 417 69.26 53.47 -35.94
C VAL A 417 69.76 54.18 -37.21
N LEU A 418 69.65 55.51 -37.27
CA LEU A 418 70.10 56.29 -38.42
C LEU A 418 71.64 56.33 -38.57
N GLU A 419 72.40 56.27 -37.47
CA GLU A 419 73.86 56.15 -37.50
C GLU A 419 74.33 54.76 -37.99
N GLU A 420 73.54 53.70 -37.79
CA GLU A 420 73.87 52.34 -38.27
C GLU A 420 73.55 52.12 -39.76
N ILE A 421 72.60 52.87 -40.32
CA ILE A 421 72.10 52.71 -41.70
C ILE A 421 72.78 53.69 -42.69
N GLY A 422 73.57 54.66 -42.19
CA GLY A 422 74.21 55.73 -42.97
C GLY A 422 75.71 55.56 -43.18
#